data_AF-A0A7X9L1G5-F1
#
_entry.id   AF-A0A7X9L1G5-F1
#
_cell.length_a   1.000
_cell.length_b   1.000
_cell.length_c   1.000
_cell.angle_alpha   90.00
_cell.angle_beta   90.00
_cell.angle_gamma   90.00
#
_symmetry.space_group_name_H-M   'P 1'
#
loop_
_entity.id
_entity.type
_entity.pdbx_description
1 polymer ?
#
loop_
_entity_poly.entity_id
_entity_poly.type
_entity_poly.pdbx_seq_one_letter_code
_entity_poly.pdbx_strand_id
1 'polypeptide(L)'
;MAEDIFSEENEPEVKEPEAAEEELDKTDMGEGLMAERDPASVMADPFAVDKSKAVDLVARGLDQQISRAARETGEKLNAMPKDNIMIPIDKQNPHDSFVIVGINGYYLQIQRGKKVALPRPIVDLLIAGGYGPTLVR
;
A
#
# COMPACT_ATOMS: atom_id res chain seq x y z
N MET A 1 49.37 17.76 14.44
CA MET A 1 49.88 16.40 14.19
C MET A 1 48.79 15.42 14.53
N ALA A 2 48.20 14.83 13.49
CA ALA A 2 47.35 13.63 13.40
C ALA A 2 46.27 13.90 12.33
N GLU A 3 46.73 14.05 11.09
CA GLU A 3 45.96 13.76 9.88
C GLU A 3 46.16 12.25 9.56
N ASP A 4 45.30 11.71 8.69
CA ASP A 4 45.45 10.43 7.97
C ASP A 4 45.03 9.12 8.67
N ILE A 5 43.74 8.75 8.54
CA ILE A 5 43.27 7.35 8.72
C ILE A 5 42.26 6.89 7.64
N PHE A 6 41.92 7.67 6.61
CA PHE A 6 41.00 7.19 5.56
C PHE A 6 41.48 7.55 4.15
N SER A 7 42.43 6.76 3.68
CA SER A 7 42.85 6.68 2.28
C SER A 7 43.33 5.25 2.00
N GLU A 8 42.55 4.52 1.19
CA GLU A 8 42.91 3.37 0.31
C GLU A 8 41.60 2.61 0.02
N GLU A 9 40.96 2.85 -1.13
CA GLU A 9 41.20 2.14 -2.40
C GLU A 9 40.90 0.64 -2.33
N ASN A 10 39.73 0.24 -2.86
CA ASN A 10 39.62 -0.78 -3.91
C ASN A 10 38.15 -1.16 -4.12
N GLU A 11 37.54 -0.65 -5.19
CA GLU A 11 36.40 -1.32 -5.82
C GLU A 11 36.88 -1.87 -7.18
N PRO A 12 36.81 -3.20 -7.39
CA PRO A 12 37.35 -3.81 -8.59
C PRO A 12 36.46 -3.60 -9.83
N GLU A 13 37.13 -3.34 -10.94
CA GLU A 13 36.62 -3.39 -12.32
C GLU A 13 35.72 -4.61 -12.55
N VAL A 14 34.50 -4.39 -13.04
CA VAL A 14 33.76 -5.42 -13.79
C VAL A 14 33.67 -4.95 -15.23
N LYS A 15 34.60 -5.48 -16.04
CA LYS A 15 34.57 -5.41 -17.50
C LYS A 15 33.36 -6.19 -17.98
N GLU A 16 32.45 -5.51 -18.67
CA GLU A 16 31.39 -6.16 -19.44
C GLU A 16 32.03 -7.07 -20.49
N PRO A 17 31.65 -8.35 -20.59
CA PRO A 17 32.12 -9.20 -21.68
C PRO A 17 31.39 -8.81 -22.98
N GLU A 18 32.17 -8.40 -23.98
CA GLU A 18 31.79 -8.41 -25.39
C GLU A 18 31.22 -9.79 -25.75
N ALA A 19 29.90 -9.89 -25.83
CA ALA A 19 29.23 -11.03 -26.44
C ALA A 19 29.04 -10.70 -27.91
N ALA A 20 29.86 -11.35 -28.74
CA ALA A 20 29.76 -11.37 -30.18
C ALA A 20 28.31 -11.62 -30.62
N GLU A 21 27.75 -10.65 -31.36
CA GLU A 21 26.57 -10.85 -32.19
C GLU A 21 26.96 -11.77 -33.36
N GLU A 22 26.83 -13.08 -33.18
CA GLU A 22 26.63 -13.97 -34.31
C GLU A 22 25.18 -13.77 -34.78
N GLU A 23 24.99 -12.89 -35.76
CA GLU A 23 23.81 -12.87 -36.61
C GLU A 23 23.72 -14.21 -37.35
N LEU A 24 23.05 -15.18 -36.72
CA LEU A 24 22.53 -16.33 -37.43
C LEU A 24 21.33 -15.87 -38.25
N ASP A 25 21.61 -15.53 -39.50
CA ASP A 25 20.65 -15.45 -40.61
C ASP A 25 19.62 -16.59 -40.49
N LYS A 26 18.43 -16.24 -40.01
CA LYS A 26 17.22 -17.08 -40.01
C LYS A 26 16.08 -16.41 -40.76
N THR A 27 16.39 -15.47 -41.65
CA THR A 27 15.39 -14.70 -42.39
C THR A 27 14.84 -15.45 -43.62
N ASP A 28 15.59 -16.37 -44.24
CA ASP A 28 15.15 -16.92 -45.53
C ASP A 28 14.34 -18.24 -45.50
N MET A 29 14.20 -18.91 -44.36
CA MET A 29 13.28 -20.07 -44.26
C MET A 29 12.01 -19.81 -43.43
N GLY A 30 11.93 -18.66 -42.73
CA GLY A 30 10.77 -18.31 -41.90
C GLY A 30 9.66 -17.60 -42.67
N GLU A 31 10.00 -16.75 -43.64
CA GLU A 31 9.03 -15.88 -44.32
C GLU A 31 8.04 -16.65 -45.21
N GLY A 32 8.48 -17.71 -45.90
CA GLY A 32 7.59 -18.52 -46.74
C GLY A 32 6.58 -19.35 -45.95
N LEU A 33 6.96 -19.84 -44.77
CA LEU A 33 6.11 -20.70 -43.93
C LEU A 33 5.18 -19.90 -43.00
N MET A 34 5.47 -18.63 -42.73
CA MET A 34 4.61 -17.76 -41.92
C MET A 34 3.53 -17.06 -42.75
N ALA A 35 3.77 -16.77 -44.04
CA ALA A 35 2.81 -16.09 -44.90
C ALA A 35 1.58 -16.94 -45.27
N GLU A 36 1.69 -18.28 -45.26
CA GLU A 36 0.58 -19.20 -45.55
C GLU A 36 -0.13 -19.73 -44.29
N ARG A 37 0.31 -19.35 -43.09
CA ARG A 37 -0.38 -19.71 -41.85
C ARG A 37 -1.54 -18.76 -41.60
N ASP A 38 -2.75 -19.25 -41.83
CA ASP A 38 -3.98 -18.55 -41.45
C ASP A 38 -3.93 -18.22 -39.94
N PRO A 39 -4.01 -16.95 -39.51
CA PRO A 39 -3.98 -16.58 -38.10
C PRO A 39 -5.09 -17.26 -37.28
N ALA A 40 -6.18 -17.73 -37.91
CA ALA A 40 -7.22 -18.52 -37.25
C ALA A 40 -6.81 -19.97 -36.91
N SER A 41 -5.69 -20.46 -37.47
CA SER A 41 -5.20 -21.83 -37.29
C SER A 41 -4.05 -21.95 -36.26
N VAL A 42 -3.58 -20.83 -35.71
CA VAL A 42 -2.65 -20.81 -34.58
C VAL A 42 -3.48 -20.97 -33.30
N MET A 43 -3.58 -22.20 -32.81
CA MET A 43 -4.20 -22.46 -31.50
C MET A 43 -3.39 -21.69 -30.44
N ALA A 44 -4.06 -20.81 -29.68
CA ALA A 44 -3.47 -20.22 -28.50
C ALA A 44 -3.10 -21.36 -27.55
N ASP A 45 -1.82 -21.48 -27.25
CA ASP A 45 -1.29 -22.56 -26.42
C ASP A 45 -1.95 -22.45 -25.03
N PRO A 46 -2.82 -23.39 -24.61
CA PRO A 46 -3.57 -23.26 -23.36
C PRO A 46 -2.68 -23.34 -22.11
N PHE A 47 -1.41 -23.67 -22.31
CA PHE A 47 -0.37 -23.75 -21.28
C PHE A 47 0.67 -22.65 -21.40
N ALA A 48 0.44 -21.59 -22.19
CA ALA A 48 1.21 -20.36 -22.10
C ALA A 48 0.98 -19.76 -20.71
N VAL A 49 1.75 -20.23 -19.73
CA VAL A 49 1.70 -19.77 -18.35
C VAL A 49 2.11 -18.30 -18.37
N ASP A 50 1.14 -17.42 -18.10
CA ASP A 50 1.40 -16.02 -17.88
C ASP A 50 2.51 -15.90 -16.84
N LYS A 51 3.68 -15.42 -17.26
CA LYS A 51 4.82 -15.12 -16.37
C LYS A 51 4.55 -13.92 -15.47
N SER A 52 3.28 -13.54 -15.30
CA SER A 52 2.86 -12.49 -14.40
C SER A 52 3.13 -12.92 -12.97
N LYS A 53 4.12 -12.25 -12.36
CA LYS A 53 4.43 -12.11 -10.93
C LYS A 53 3.78 -13.15 -10.00
N ALA A 54 4.61 -14.01 -9.42
CA ALA A 54 4.21 -14.93 -8.36
C ALA A 54 3.37 -14.20 -7.30
N VAL A 55 2.13 -14.66 -7.13
CA VAL A 55 1.21 -14.10 -6.16
C VAL A 55 1.61 -14.59 -4.78
N ASP A 56 1.93 -13.67 -3.87
CA ASP A 56 2.12 -14.00 -2.47
C ASP A 56 0.75 -14.26 -1.80
N LEU A 57 0.46 -15.55 -1.57
CA LEU A 57 -0.77 -16.02 -0.94
C LEU A 57 -0.83 -15.67 0.56
N VAL A 58 0.33 -15.52 1.21
CA VAL A 58 0.40 -15.21 2.64
C VAL A 58 0.00 -13.75 2.87
N ALA A 59 0.58 -12.84 2.08
CA ALA A 59 0.21 -11.42 2.12
C ALA A 59 -1.30 -11.22 1.91
N ARG A 60 -1.87 -11.87 0.88
CA ARG A 60 -3.32 -11.82 0.61
C ARG A 60 -4.16 -12.37 1.76
N GLY A 61 -3.69 -13.42 2.43
CA GLY A 61 -4.38 -13.98 3.60
C GLY A 61 -4.42 -13.01 4.78
N LEU A 62 -3.32 -12.32 5.06
CA LEU A 62 -3.23 -11.32 6.13
C LEU A 62 -4.11 -10.10 5.86
N ASP A 63 -4.11 -9.58 4.63
CA ASP A 63 -4.95 -8.45 4.25
C ASP A 63 -6.44 -8.74 4.45
N GLN A 64 -6.86 -9.98 4.13
CA GLN A 64 -8.23 -10.42 4.38
C GLN A 64 -8.56 -10.49 5.87
N GLN A 65 -7.63 -10.95 6.71
CA GLN A 65 -7.83 -11.00 8.16
C GLN A 65 -7.97 -9.60 8.75
N ILE A 66 -7.09 -8.66 8.36
CA ILE A 66 -7.15 -7.26 8.80
C ILE A 66 -8.48 -6.62 8.38
N SER A 67 -8.90 -6.85 7.14
CA SER A 67 -10.17 -6.34 6.63
C SER A 67 -11.39 -6.87 7.39
N ARG A 68 -11.37 -8.15 7.77
CA ARG A 68 -12.43 -8.75 8.61
C ARG A 68 -12.45 -8.14 10.01
N ALA A 69 -11.29 -8.02 10.65
CA ALA A 69 -11.16 -7.40 11.96
C ALA A 69 -11.65 -5.95 11.98
N ALA A 70 -11.35 -5.17 10.93
CA ALA A 70 -11.81 -3.80 10.77
C ALA A 70 -13.34 -3.71 10.67
N ARG A 71 -13.98 -4.59 9.88
CA ARG A 71 -15.44 -4.64 9.75
C ARG A 71 -16.12 -4.98 11.07
N GLU A 72 -15.67 -6.04 11.74
CA GLU A 72 -16.21 -6.44 13.04
C GLU A 72 -16.05 -5.33 14.09
N THR A 73 -14.92 -4.62 14.07
CA THR A 73 -14.68 -3.50 14.98
C THR A 73 -15.64 -2.35 14.68
N GLY A 74 -15.83 -2.00 13.40
CA GLY A 74 -16.79 -0.98 12.98
C GLY A 74 -18.22 -1.29 13.41
N GLU A 75 -18.66 -2.56 13.28
CA GLU A 75 -19.98 -3.01 13.73
C GLU A 75 -20.14 -2.86 15.26
N LYS A 76 -19.15 -3.32 16.03
CA LYS A 76 -19.15 -3.20 17.50
C LYS A 76 -19.20 -1.74 17.95
N LEU A 77 -18.39 -0.87 17.35
CA LEU A 77 -18.35 0.56 17.69
C LEU A 77 -19.66 1.28 17.32
N ASN A 78 -20.31 0.88 16.24
CA ASN A 78 -21.59 1.47 15.84
C ASN A 78 -22.76 1.06 16.75
N ALA A 79 -22.72 -0.13 17.32
CA ALA A 79 -23.73 -0.62 18.26
C ALA A 79 -23.61 -0.02 19.66
N MET A 80 -22.45 0.56 20.01
CA MET A 80 -22.23 1.18 21.32
C MET A 80 -22.99 2.51 21.47
N PRO A 81 -23.31 2.90 22.72
CA PRO A 81 -23.88 4.22 22.99
C PRO A 81 -22.89 5.32 22.56
N LYS A 82 -23.43 6.35 21.91
CA LYS A 82 -22.66 7.47 21.36
C LYS A 82 -22.89 8.71 22.21
N ASP A 83 -21.81 9.35 22.60
CA ASP A 83 -21.82 10.61 23.33
C ASP A 83 -21.58 11.77 22.35
N ASN A 84 -22.31 12.87 22.54
CA ASN A 84 -22.16 14.07 21.72
C ASN A 84 -20.95 14.88 22.18
N ILE A 85 -19.95 14.99 21.30
CA ILE A 85 -18.66 15.58 21.63
C ILE A 85 -18.26 16.60 20.57
N MET A 86 -17.52 17.61 21.00
CA MET A 86 -16.87 18.58 20.13
C MET A 86 -15.37 18.59 20.41
N ILE A 87 -14.58 18.38 19.35
CA ILE A 87 -13.12 18.51 19.39
C ILE A 87 -12.77 19.98 19.10
N PRO A 88 -11.99 20.67 19.93
CA PRO A 88 -11.58 22.05 19.67
C PRO A 88 -10.70 22.15 18.42
N ILE A 89 -10.78 23.31 17.76
CA ILE A 89 -9.86 23.68 16.68
C ILE A 89 -8.49 23.96 17.32
N ASP A 90 -7.44 23.42 16.74
CA ASP A 90 -6.08 23.69 17.19
C ASP A 90 -5.68 25.12 16.83
N LYS A 91 -5.21 25.87 17.82
CA LYS A 91 -4.74 27.26 17.63
C LYS A 91 -3.40 27.30 16.92
N GLN A 92 -2.57 26.26 17.08
CA GLN A 92 -1.24 26.19 16.46
C GLN A 92 -1.34 25.79 14.98
N ASN A 93 -2.34 24.99 14.63
CA ASN A 93 -2.60 24.58 13.25
C ASN A 93 -4.08 24.77 12.87
N PRO A 94 -4.49 25.99 12.49
CA PRO A 94 -5.88 26.29 12.14
C PRO A 94 -6.33 25.64 10.82
N HIS A 95 -5.40 25.14 9.99
CA HIS A 95 -5.73 24.44 8.76
C HIS A 95 -6.05 22.97 9.00
N ASP A 96 -5.67 22.41 10.15
CA ASP A 96 -6.05 21.05 10.54
C ASP A 96 -7.53 21.02 10.94
N SER A 97 -8.37 20.57 10.00
CA SER A 97 -9.82 20.46 10.19
C SER A 97 -10.26 19.07 10.65
N PHE A 98 -9.39 18.06 10.60
CA PHE A 98 -9.80 16.66 10.73
C PHE A 98 -8.84 15.84 11.57
N VAL A 99 -9.39 15.09 12.53
CA VAL A 99 -8.65 14.10 13.31
C VAL A 99 -9.00 12.71 12.80
N ILE A 100 -7.98 11.92 12.48
CA ILE A 100 -8.15 10.52 12.04
C ILE A 100 -7.87 9.61 13.23
N VAL A 101 -8.84 8.76 13.58
CA VAL A 101 -8.70 7.76 14.65
C VAL A 101 -8.78 6.38 14.02
N GLY A 102 -7.81 5.52 14.32
CA GLY A 102 -7.74 4.13 13.86
C GLY A 102 -7.86 3.15 15.01
N ILE A 103 -8.76 2.16 14.89
CA ILE A 103 -8.89 1.05 15.83
C ILE A 103 -8.94 -0.25 15.01
N ASN A 104 -7.93 -1.13 15.16
CA ASN A 104 -7.88 -2.45 14.50
C ASN A 104 -8.16 -2.41 12.98
N GLY A 105 -7.59 -1.44 12.28
CA GLY A 105 -7.79 -1.25 10.83
C GLY A 105 -9.10 -0.55 10.44
N TYR A 106 -9.97 -0.24 11.39
CA TYR A 106 -11.10 0.66 11.17
C TYR A 106 -10.66 2.12 11.38
N TYR A 107 -10.78 2.94 10.34
CA TYR A 107 -10.40 4.35 10.38
C TYR A 107 -11.65 5.24 10.35
N LEU A 108 -11.68 6.25 11.21
CA LEU A 108 -12.73 7.25 11.28
C LEU A 108 -12.12 8.65 11.20
N GLN A 109 -12.66 9.46 10.30
CA GLN A 109 -12.30 10.87 10.18
C GLN A 109 -13.33 11.74 10.93
N ILE A 110 -12.86 12.54 11.87
CA ILE A 110 -13.70 13.36 12.75
C ILE A 110 -13.38 14.83 12.48
N GLN A 111 -14.42 15.63 12.21
CA GLN A 111 -14.24 17.06 11.95
C GLN A 111 -14.13 17.85 13.26
N ARG A 112 -13.10 18.69 13.37
CA ARG A 112 -12.92 19.62 14.50
C ARG A 112 -13.94 20.76 14.46
N GLY A 113 -14.26 21.32 15.63
CA GLY A 113 -15.18 22.44 15.80
C GLY A 113 -16.65 22.12 15.55
N LYS A 114 -16.98 20.87 15.18
CA LYS A 114 -18.36 20.41 15.00
C LYS A 114 -18.75 19.43 16.10
N LYS A 115 -20.05 19.39 16.40
CA LYS A 115 -20.63 18.38 17.28
C LYS A 115 -20.73 17.07 16.51
N VAL A 116 -20.12 16.00 17.03
CA VAL A 116 -20.13 14.66 16.44
C VAL A 116 -20.49 13.66 17.54
N ALA A 117 -21.36 12.70 17.20
CA ALA A 117 -21.73 11.61 18.09
C ALA A 117 -20.71 10.46 17.94
N LEU A 118 -19.94 10.19 18.99
CA LEU A 118 -18.86 9.20 18.98
C LEU A 118 -19.03 8.18 20.13
N PRO A 119 -18.69 6.90 19.90
CA PRO A 119 -18.70 5.89 20.96
C PRO A 119 -17.56 6.12 21.95
N ARG A 120 -17.79 5.80 23.23
CA ARG A 120 -16.83 6.03 24.34
C ARG A 120 -15.38 5.61 24.07
N PRO A 121 -15.09 4.42 23.48
CA PRO A 121 -13.70 4.04 23.23
C PRO A 121 -12.94 5.02 22.33
N ILE A 122 -13.63 5.67 21.38
CA ILE A 122 -13.02 6.68 20.51
C ILE A 122 -12.74 7.96 21.31
N VAL A 123 -13.62 8.32 22.24
CA VAL A 123 -13.46 9.47 23.13
C VAL A 123 -12.24 9.29 24.02
N ASP A 124 -12.08 8.10 24.61
CA ASP A 124 -10.94 7.79 25.46
C ASP A 124 -9.62 7.90 24.70
N LEU A 125 -9.59 7.44 23.43
CA LEU A 125 -8.44 7.61 22.55
C LEU A 125 -8.15 9.08 22.22
N LEU A 126 -9.19 9.90 22.01
CA LEU A 126 -9.01 11.33 21.78
C LEU A 126 -8.46 12.05 23.03
N ILE A 127 -8.88 11.64 24.22
CA ILE A 127 -8.34 12.16 25.49
C ILE A 127 -6.89 11.74 25.64
N ALA A 128 -6.58 10.46 25.44
CA ALA A 128 -5.22 9.93 25.52
C ALA A 128 -4.27 10.58 24.49
N GLY A 129 -4.78 10.90 23.30
CA GLY A 129 -4.06 11.63 22.26
C GLY A 129 -3.94 13.15 22.50
N GLY A 130 -4.48 13.67 23.60
CA GLY A 130 -4.36 15.10 23.95
C GLY A 130 -5.28 16.04 23.16
N TYR A 131 -6.29 15.52 22.45
CA TYR A 131 -7.20 16.34 21.64
C TYR A 131 -8.25 17.10 22.46
N GLY A 132 -8.37 16.80 23.76
CA GLY A 132 -9.26 17.51 24.69
C GLY A 132 -10.73 17.58 24.26
N PRO A 133 -11.40 16.44 23.97
CA PRO A 133 -12.81 16.45 23.58
C PRO A 133 -13.69 17.03 24.70
N THR A 134 -14.65 17.86 24.31
CA THR A 134 -15.65 18.44 25.23
C THR A 134 -17.00 17.78 25.02
N LEU A 135 -17.64 17.33 26.11
CA LEU A 135 -19.01 16.80 26.09
C LEU A 135 -19.99 17.94 25.88
N VAL A 136 -20.83 17.81 24.87
CA VAL A 136 -21.85 18.81 24.54
C VAL A 136 -23.22 18.18 24.80
N ARG A 137 -23.97 18.80 25.72
CA ARG A 137 -25.37 18.41 25.99
C ARG A 137 -26.31 18.90 24.89
#